data_AF-A0A7S0AW28-F1
#
_entry.id   AF-A0A7S0AW28-F1
#
_cell.length_a   1.000
_cell.length_b   1.000
_cell.length_c   1.000
_cell.angle_alpha   90.00
_cell.angle_beta   90.00
_cell.angle_gamma   90.00
#
_symmetry.space_group_name_H-M   'P 1'
#
loop_
_entity.id
_entity.type
_entity.pdbx_description
1 polymer ?
#
loop_
_entity_poly.entity_id
_entity_poly.type
_entity_poly.pdbx_seq_one_letter_code
_entity_poly.pdbx_strand_id
1 'polypeptide(L)'
;DVGGHTLGHIAYYFPEAQKVFCGDALFALGCGRMFEGTPQQFWKSLKNLRDLPDETSVYCAHEYTSSNAKFALSVEPGNQELVARAEQIMEMRARNEPTVPSKIGEEKRTNPFLRVDVSEEIRENVGVTSVDTDEDAFGKVRQAKDNFRG
;
A
#
# COMPACT_ATOMS: atom_id res chain seq x y z
N ASP A 1 9.84 -10.81 9.12
CA ASP A 1 10.72 -9.85 8.43
C ASP A 1 9.90 -9.15 7.37
N VAL A 2 9.94 -7.83 7.34
CA VAL A 2 9.30 -6.97 6.34
C VAL A 2 10.26 -5.85 5.89
N GLY A 3 11.53 -6.19 5.69
CA GLY A 3 12.55 -5.25 5.21
C GLY A 3 12.16 -4.54 3.90
N GLY A 4 12.60 -3.29 3.77
CA GLY A 4 12.29 -2.42 2.62
C GLY A 4 12.34 -0.96 3.00
N HIS A 5 11.53 -0.56 4.00
CA HIS A 5 11.63 0.75 4.61
C HIS A 5 13.00 0.96 5.27
N THR A 6 13.35 0.03 6.17
CA THR A 6 14.69 -0.20 6.72
C THR A 6 15.05 -1.67 6.52
N LEU A 7 16.33 -2.03 6.61
CA LEU A 7 16.77 -3.42 6.42
C LEU A 7 16.31 -4.36 7.56
N GLY A 8 16.15 -3.83 8.77
CA GLY A 8 15.76 -4.61 9.96
C GLY A 8 14.27 -4.57 10.30
N HIS A 9 13.41 -4.05 9.42
CA HIS A 9 12.01 -3.85 9.75
C HIS A 9 11.27 -5.18 9.97
N ILE A 10 10.49 -5.28 11.04
CA ILE A 10 9.68 -6.46 11.37
C ILE A 10 8.20 -6.09 11.54
N ALA A 11 7.32 -7.07 11.35
CA ALA A 11 5.89 -6.96 11.59
C ALA A 11 5.48 -8.08 12.54
N TYR A 12 4.50 -7.79 13.40
CA TYR A 12 3.96 -8.73 14.37
C TYR A 12 2.55 -9.12 13.97
N TYR A 13 2.36 -10.39 13.61
CA TYR A 13 1.06 -10.95 13.26
C TYR A 13 0.52 -11.81 14.40
N PHE A 14 -0.73 -11.56 14.80
CA PHE A 14 -1.47 -12.27 15.83
C PHE A 14 -2.65 -13.00 15.17
N PRO A 15 -2.50 -14.29 14.78
CA PRO A 15 -3.49 -15.00 13.99
C PRO A 15 -4.87 -15.13 14.66
N GLU A 16 -4.88 -15.47 15.96
CA GLU A 16 -6.12 -15.64 16.72
C GLU A 16 -6.91 -14.33 16.86
N ALA A 17 -6.20 -13.20 16.91
CA ALA A 17 -6.81 -11.88 16.96
C ALA A 17 -7.10 -11.31 15.57
N GLN A 18 -6.59 -11.93 14.50
CA GLN A 18 -6.60 -11.42 13.13
C GLN A 18 -6.04 -9.99 13.03
N LYS A 19 -4.87 -9.74 13.65
CA LYS A 19 -4.23 -8.41 13.65
C LYS A 19 -2.78 -8.49 13.21
N VAL A 20 -2.34 -7.54 12.39
CA VAL A 20 -0.93 -7.33 12.08
C VAL A 20 -0.52 -5.90 12.44
N PHE A 21 0.59 -5.77 13.16
CA PHE A 21 1.27 -4.50 13.42
C PHE A 21 2.49 -4.43 12.51
N CYS A 22 2.42 -3.59 11.47
CA CYS A 22 3.38 -3.59 10.36
C CYS A 22 4.28 -2.36 10.31
N GLY A 23 4.19 -1.45 11.30
CA GLY A 23 4.99 -0.23 11.35
C GLY A 23 4.87 0.57 10.06
N ASP A 24 6.01 0.76 9.39
CA ASP A 24 6.13 1.54 8.16
C ASP A 24 6.22 0.67 6.90
N ALA A 25 6.06 -0.64 7.03
CA ALA A 25 6.07 -1.53 5.86
C ALA A 25 4.82 -1.33 4.99
N LEU A 26 3.64 -1.35 5.60
CA LEU A 26 2.34 -1.22 4.93
C LEU A 26 1.51 -0.14 5.63
N PHE A 27 0.88 0.74 4.85
CA PHE A 27 -0.10 1.71 5.31
C PHE A 27 -1.42 1.46 4.57
N ALA A 28 -2.53 1.99 5.08
CA ALA A 28 -3.75 2.07 4.27
C ALA A 28 -3.46 2.86 2.98
N LEU A 29 -3.70 2.22 1.83
CA LEU A 29 -3.43 2.73 0.48
C LEU A 29 -1.96 3.09 0.18
N GLY A 30 -1.01 2.67 1.00
CA GLY A 30 0.39 3.03 0.84
C GLY A 30 1.39 2.00 1.36
N CYS A 31 2.67 2.30 1.17
CA CYS A 31 3.78 1.63 1.86
C CYS A 31 4.82 2.69 2.31
N GLY A 32 5.78 2.26 3.11
CA GLY A 32 6.95 3.05 3.49
C GLY A 32 7.71 3.64 2.32
N ARG A 33 8.46 4.70 2.57
CA ARG A 33 9.56 5.09 1.68
C ARG A 33 10.68 4.06 1.79
N MET A 34 11.38 3.77 0.70
CA MET A 34 12.57 2.92 0.75
C MET A 34 13.78 3.76 1.13
N PHE A 35 14.17 3.79 2.41
CA PHE A 35 15.38 4.48 2.83
C PHE A 35 16.62 3.59 2.69
N GLU A 36 16.50 2.30 3.01
CA GLU A 36 17.65 1.39 3.04
C GLU A 36 17.48 0.14 2.15
N GLY A 37 16.25 -0.23 1.80
CA GLY A 37 15.95 -1.43 1.03
C GLY A 37 15.85 -1.21 -0.48
N THR A 38 15.66 -2.31 -1.21
CA THR A 38 15.45 -2.31 -2.67
C THR A 38 13.99 -2.60 -3.03
N PRO A 39 13.55 -2.26 -4.27
CA PRO A 39 12.23 -2.66 -4.78
C PRO A 39 11.95 -4.16 -4.63
N GLN A 40 12.93 -5.00 -4.94
CA GLN A 40 12.82 -6.45 -4.86
C GLN A 40 12.58 -6.93 -3.42
N GLN A 41 13.34 -6.39 -2.45
CA GLN A 41 13.18 -6.73 -1.04
C GLN A 41 11.81 -6.29 -0.53
N PHE A 42 11.42 -5.05 -0.82
CA PHE A 42 10.20 -4.50 -0.27
C PHE A 42 8.95 -5.12 -0.91
N TRP A 43 8.98 -5.39 -2.22
CA TRP A 43 7.90 -6.12 -2.89
C TRP A 43 7.68 -7.50 -2.26
N LYS A 44 8.75 -8.25 -2.01
CA LYS A 44 8.66 -9.53 -1.31
C LYS A 44 8.06 -9.39 0.09
N SER A 45 8.46 -8.37 0.86
CA SER A 45 7.90 -8.07 2.18
C SER A 45 6.42 -7.74 2.13
N LEU A 46 5.99 -6.95 1.14
CA LEU A 46 4.58 -6.60 0.94
C LEU A 46 3.77 -7.82 0.50
N LYS A 47 4.31 -8.72 -0.33
CA LYS A 47 3.66 -9.99 -0.66
C LYS A 47 3.42 -10.85 0.58
N ASN A 48 4.38 -10.96 1.49
CA ASN A 48 4.19 -11.70 2.75
C ASN A 48 3.02 -11.14 3.58
N LEU A 49 2.87 -9.81 3.64
CA LEU A 49 1.72 -9.17 4.31
C LEU A 49 0.42 -9.38 3.53
N ARG A 50 0.49 -9.30 2.20
CA ARG A 50 -0.65 -9.53 1.30
C ARG A 50 -1.17 -10.96 1.40
N ASP A 51 -0.32 -11.95 1.68
CA ASP A 51 -0.73 -13.35 1.79
C ASP A 51 -1.49 -13.67 3.11
N LEU A 52 -1.61 -12.70 4.03
CA LEU A 52 -2.45 -12.84 5.22
C LEU A 52 -3.95 -12.92 4.86
N PRO A 53 -4.79 -13.51 5.75
CA PRO A 53 -6.24 -13.57 5.55
C PRO A 53 -6.85 -12.18 5.36
N ASP A 54 -7.87 -12.07 4.49
CA ASP A 54 -8.50 -10.79 4.14
C ASP A 54 -9.09 -10.04 5.33
N GLU A 55 -9.57 -10.76 6.34
CA GLU A 55 -10.13 -10.19 7.58
C GLU A 55 -9.06 -9.64 8.54
N THR A 56 -7.77 -9.83 8.24
CA THR A 56 -6.69 -9.34 9.09
C THR A 56 -6.69 -7.83 9.12
N SER A 57 -6.84 -7.27 10.33
CA SER A 57 -6.74 -5.84 10.59
C SER A 57 -5.27 -5.38 10.55
N VAL A 58 -5.00 -4.34 9.76
CA VAL A 58 -3.68 -3.74 9.57
C VAL A 58 -3.53 -2.52 10.46
N TYR A 59 -2.61 -2.60 11.41
CA TYR A 59 -2.22 -1.50 12.30
C TYR A 59 -0.86 -0.96 11.88
N CYS A 60 -0.88 0.16 11.16
CA CYS A 60 0.32 0.88 10.72
C CYS A 60 0.64 2.05 11.66
N ALA A 61 1.84 2.63 11.54
CA ALA A 61 2.33 3.64 12.48
C ALA A 61 1.88 5.09 12.16
N HIS A 62 1.32 5.36 10.98
CA HIS A 62 1.07 6.72 10.50
C HIS A 62 -0.28 6.92 9.82
N GLU A 63 -0.89 8.07 10.10
CA GLU A 63 -2.14 8.53 9.47
C GLU A 63 -1.87 9.24 8.14
N TYR A 64 -1.40 8.49 7.14
CA TYR A 64 -1.13 8.98 5.79
C TYR A 64 -2.27 8.71 4.80
N THR A 65 -3.41 8.23 5.29
CA THR A 65 -4.41 7.56 4.45
C THR A 65 -5.03 8.50 3.42
N SER A 66 -5.31 9.77 3.77
CA SER A 66 -5.80 10.76 2.79
C SER A 66 -4.79 11.09 1.69
N SER A 67 -3.50 11.26 2.03
CA SER A 67 -2.48 11.56 1.00
C SER A 67 -2.20 10.33 0.13
N ASN A 68 -2.24 9.14 0.73
CA ASN A 68 -2.18 7.87 0.00
C ASN A 68 -3.37 7.70 -0.96
N ALA A 69 -4.59 8.04 -0.53
CA ALA A 69 -5.79 7.99 -1.37
C ALA A 69 -5.68 8.87 -2.61
N LYS A 70 -5.19 10.11 -2.44
CA LYS A 70 -4.94 11.02 -3.58
C LYS A 70 -3.96 10.44 -4.59
N PHE A 71 -2.86 9.84 -4.11
CA PHE A 71 -1.90 9.20 -5.00
C PHE A 71 -2.51 7.97 -5.68
N ALA A 72 -3.20 7.10 -4.93
CA ALA A 72 -3.84 5.91 -5.48
C ALA A 72 -4.83 6.27 -6.60
N LEU A 73 -5.68 7.28 -6.40
CA LEU A 73 -6.60 7.78 -7.42
C LEU A 73 -5.90 8.36 -8.65
N SER A 74 -4.68 8.87 -8.51
CA SER A 74 -3.90 9.36 -9.64
C SER A 74 -3.33 8.25 -10.54
N VAL A 75 -3.19 7.04 -10.02
CA VAL A 75 -2.60 5.89 -10.75
C VAL A 75 -3.61 4.79 -11.07
N GLU A 76 -4.78 4.77 -10.42
CA GLU A 76 -5.84 3.80 -10.69
C GLU A 76 -7.26 4.43 -10.60
N PRO A 77 -7.55 5.52 -11.35
CA PRO A 77 -8.84 6.21 -11.28
C PRO A 77 -10.04 5.35 -11.72
N GLY A 78 -9.84 4.28 -12.51
CA GLY A 78 -10.90 3.36 -12.94
C GLY A 78 -11.42 2.43 -11.84
N ASN A 79 -10.67 2.24 -10.75
CA ASN A 79 -11.03 1.32 -9.68
C ASN A 79 -12.14 1.88 -8.76
N GLN A 80 -13.37 1.42 -8.98
CA GLN A 80 -14.55 1.90 -8.23
C GLN A 80 -14.48 1.60 -6.73
N GLU A 81 -13.83 0.51 -6.31
CA GLU A 81 -13.63 0.22 -4.88
C GLU A 81 -12.68 1.23 -4.24
N LEU A 82 -11.62 1.63 -4.96
CA LEU A 82 -10.71 2.67 -4.52
C LEU A 82 -11.40 4.04 -4.45
N VAL A 83 -12.22 4.39 -5.46
CA VAL A 83 -12.98 5.65 -5.48
C VAL A 83 -13.89 5.76 -4.25
N ALA A 84 -14.74 4.75 -4.02
CA ALA A 84 -15.64 4.74 -2.87
C ALA A 84 -14.88 4.77 -1.53
N ARG A 85 -13.77 4.02 -1.43
CA ARG A 85 -12.93 4.00 -0.23
C ARG A 85 -12.27 5.36 0.03
N ALA A 86 -11.80 6.03 -1.02
CA ALA A 86 -11.18 7.35 -0.91
C ALA A 86 -12.18 8.40 -0.40
N GLU A 87 -13.43 8.38 -0.86
CA GLU A 87 -14.49 9.26 -0.36
C GLU A 87 -14.71 9.07 1.15
N GLN A 88 -14.85 7.81 1.61
CA GLN A 88 -15.00 7.48 3.04
C GLN A 88 -13.81 7.99 3.87
N ILE A 89 -12.59 7.80 3.37
CA ILE A 89 -11.37 8.30 4.02
C ILE A 89 -11.42 9.82 4.17
N MET A 90 -11.82 10.56 3.13
CA MET A 90 -11.89 12.02 3.19
C MET A 90 -12.96 12.49 4.19
N GLU A 91 -14.12 11.83 4.25
CA GLU A 91 -15.17 12.12 5.24
C GLU A 91 -14.71 11.87 6.68
N MET A 92 -14.09 10.72 6.94
CA MET A 92 -13.52 10.40 8.26
C MET A 92 -12.48 11.43 8.68
N ARG A 93 -11.55 11.78 7.78
CA ARG A 93 -10.49 12.75 8.07
C ARG A 93 -11.02 14.18 8.23
N ALA A 94 -12.09 14.56 7.53
CA ALA A 94 -12.78 15.83 7.76
C ALA A 94 -13.40 15.93 9.17
N ARG A 95 -13.74 14.79 9.78
CA ARG A 95 -14.19 14.68 11.17
C ARG A 95 -13.05 14.40 12.17
N ASN A 96 -11.80 14.44 11.71
CA ASN A 96 -10.60 14.11 12.49
C ASN A 96 -10.60 12.69 13.09
N GLU A 97 -11.30 11.74 12.46
CA GLU A 97 -11.35 10.33 12.87
C GLU A 97 -10.18 9.54 12.28
N PRO A 98 -9.56 8.63 13.04
CA PRO A 98 -8.50 7.78 12.51
C PRO A 98 -9.05 6.80 11.46
N THR A 99 -8.27 6.51 10.42
CA THR A 99 -8.62 5.52 9.38
C THR A 99 -7.83 4.22 9.52
N VAL A 100 -7.27 3.99 10.72
CA VAL A 100 -6.60 2.76 11.13
C VAL A 100 -7.44 2.09 12.22
N PRO A 101 -7.60 0.75 12.21
CA PRO A 101 -7.03 -0.19 11.25
C PRO A 101 -7.77 -0.20 9.90
N SER A 102 -7.06 -0.60 8.84
CA SER A 102 -7.68 -1.11 7.62
C SER A 102 -7.70 -2.64 7.61
N LYS A 103 -8.23 -3.27 6.54
CA LYS A 103 -8.16 -4.73 6.36
C LYS A 103 -7.28 -5.13 5.18
N ILE A 104 -6.59 -6.27 5.29
CA ILE A 104 -5.78 -6.84 4.19
C ILE A 104 -6.61 -7.02 2.91
N GLY A 105 -7.86 -7.48 3.02
CA GLY A 105 -8.74 -7.61 1.87
C GLY A 105 -8.99 -6.27 1.17
N GLU A 106 -9.19 -5.19 1.92
CA GLU A 106 -9.35 -3.84 1.36
C GLU A 106 -8.05 -3.38 0.68
N GLU A 107 -6.89 -3.60 1.30
CA GLU A 107 -5.60 -3.24 0.72
C GLU A 107 -5.33 -3.98 -0.59
N LYS A 108 -5.67 -5.28 -0.71
CA LYS A 108 -5.56 -6.02 -1.98
C LYS A 108 -6.37 -5.39 -3.11
N ARG A 109 -7.53 -4.83 -2.79
CA ARG A 109 -8.46 -4.27 -3.78
C ARG A 109 -8.17 -2.82 -4.12
N THR A 110 -7.50 -2.06 -3.25
CA THR A 110 -7.36 -0.61 -3.46
C THR A 110 -5.96 -0.04 -3.25
N ASN A 111 -5.00 -0.78 -2.68
CA ASN A 111 -3.65 -0.26 -2.43
C ASN A 111 -2.78 -0.42 -3.67
N PRO A 112 -2.29 0.67 -4.29
CA PRO A 112 -1.53 0.57 -5.53
C PRO A 112 -0.24 -0.24 -5.38
N PHE A 113 0.35 -0.28 -4.18
CA PHE A 113 1.56 -1.05 -3.90
C PHE A 113 1.32 -2.54 -3.74
N LEU A 114 0.08 -3.00 -3.59
CA LEU A 114 -0.27 -4.42 -3.51
C LEU A 114 -0.90 -4.95 -4.82
N ARG A 115 -1.00 -4.09 -5.84
CA ARG A 115 -1.79 -4.34 -7.06
C ARG A 115 -0.98 -4.30 -8.36
N VAL A 116 0.34 -4.11 -8.27
CA VAL A 116 1.22 -3.95 -9.45
C VAL A 116 1.22 -5.16 -10.39
N ASP A 117 0.85 -6.33 -9.88
CA ASP A 117 0.77 -7.62 -10.60
C ASP A 117 -0.64 -7.94 -11.13
N VAL A 118 -1.65 -7.13 -10.81
CA VAL A 118 -3.05 -7.38 -11.20
C VAL A 118 -3.73 -6.20 -11.89
N SER A 119 -3.17 -5.00 -11.80
CA SER A 119 -3.74 -3.79 -12.38
C SER A 119 -2.88 -3.26 -13.52
N GLU A 120 -3.34 -3.49 -14.75
CA GLU A 120 -2.72 -2.91 -15.94
C GLU A 120 -2.81 -1.38 -15.94
N GLU A 121 -3.89 -0.80 -15.40
CA GLU A 121 -4.04 0.66 -15.29
C GLU A 121 -2.92 1.29 -14.44
N ILE A 122 -2.57 0.68 -13.31
CA ILE A 122 -1.43 1.12 -12.50
C ILE A 122 -0.13 1.02 -13.31
N ARG A 123 0.09 -0.12 -13.97
CA ARG A 123 1.30 -0.38 -14.76
C ARG A 123 1.46 0.66 -15.87
N GLU A 124 0.39 0.94 -16.63
CA GLU A 124 0.37 1.94 -17.69
C GLU A 124 0.63 3.35 -17.14
N ASN A 125 -0.07 3.76 -16.08
CA ASN A 125 0.01 5.11 -15.53
C ASN A 125 1.38 5.45 -14.92
N VAL A 126 2.17 4.45 -14.51
CA VAL A 126 3.54 4.67 -14.00
C VAL A 126 4.63 4.30 -15.01
N GLY A 127 4.25 4.00 -16.27
CA GLY A 127 5.20 3.75 -17.35
C GLY A 127 5.94 2.41 -17.24
N VAL A 128 5.26 1.38 -16.75
CA VAL A 128 5.74 -0.01 -16.82
C VAL A 128 5.67 -0.49 -18.28
N THR A 129 6.66 -1.27 -18.68
CA THR A 129 6.82 -1.82 -20.03
C THR A 129 6.83 -3.34 -19.97
N SER A 130 6.76 -4.00 -21.13
CA SER A 130 6.73 -5.47 -21.20
C SER A 130 8.01 -6.17 -20.74
N VAL A 131 9.12 -5.44 -20.53
CA VAL A 131 10.38 -6.00 -20.02
C VAL A 131 10.52 -5.85 -18.51
N ASP A 132 9.66 -5.06 -17.86
CA ASP A 132 9.70 -4.81 -16.43
C ASP A 132 9.06 -5.97 -15.65
N THR A 133 9.75 -6.41 -14.60
CA THR A 133 9.21 -7.36 -13.61
C THR A 133 8.19 -6.69 -12.68
N ASP A 134 7.52 -7.47 -11.83
CA ASP A 134 6.63 -6.89 -10.80
C ASP A 134 7.40 -6.08 -9.76
N GLU A 135 8.64 -6.47 -9.47
CA GLU A 135 9.57 -5.72 -8.63
C GLU A 135 9.92 -4.36 -9.25
N ASP A 136 10.15 -4.32 -10.56
CA ASP A 136 10.43 -3.07 -11.29
C ASP A 136 9.18 -2.19 -11.34
N ALA A 137 8.00 -2.77 -11.57
CA ALA A 137 6.72 -2.08 -11.51
C ALA A 137 6.47 -1.48 -10.13
N PHE A 138 6.70 -2.24 -9.05
CA PHE A 138 6.65 -1.73 -7.68
C PHE A 138 7.61 -0.54 -7.46
N GLY A 139 8.84 -0.66 -7.96
CA GLY A 139 9.82 0.43 -7.91
C GLY A 139 9.34 1.70 -8.60
N LYS A 140 8.70 1.57 -9.78
CA LYS A 140 8.13 2.70 -10.52
C LYS A 140 6.95 3.35 -9.80
N VAL A 141 6.03 2.56 -9.23
CA VAL A 141 4.92 3.09 -8.39
C VAL A 141 5.49 3.84 -7.18
N ARG A 142 6.54 3.30 -6.54
CA ARG A 142 7.19 3.94 -5.39
C ARG A 142 7.83 5.27 -5.75
N GLN A 143 8.55 5.31 -6.87
CA GLN A 143 9.15 6.54 -7.40
C GLN A 143 8.09 7.56 -7.81
N ALA A 144 6.99 7.13 -8.41
CA ALA A 144 5.86 8.00 -8.74
C ALA A 144 5.28 8.65 -7.47
N LYS A 145 5.07 7.88 -6.40
CA LYS A 145 4.56 8.41 -5.12
C LYS A 145 5.53 9.35 -4.43
N ASP A 146 6.85 9.10 -4.55
CA ASP A 146 7.85 9.95 -3.93
C ASP A 146 7.94 11.34 -4.57
N ASN A 147 7.58 11.43 -5.86
CA ASN A 147 7.53 12.69 -6.63
C ASN A 147 6.13 13.31 -6.69
N PHE A 148 5.11 12.63 -6.17
CA PHE A 148 3.72 13.09 -6.22
C PHE A 148 3.52 14.33 -5.34
N ARG A 149 2.87 15.35 -5.91
CA ARG A 149 2.46 16.57 -5.20
C ARG A 149 0.94 16.68 -5.28
N GLY A 150 0.24 16.32 -4.21
CA GLY A 150 -1.23 16.34 -4.13
C GLY A 150 -1.75 16.58 -2.72
#